data_AF-A0A3D4UIY8-F1
#
_entry.id   AF-A0A3D4UIY8-F1
#
_cell.length_a   1.000
_cell.length_b   1.000
_cell.length_c   1.000
_cell.angle_alpha   90.00
_cell.angle_beta   90.00
_cell.angle_gamma   90.00
#
_symmetry.space_group_name_H-M   'P 1'
#
loop_
_entity.id
_entity.type
_entity.pdbx_description
1 polymer ?
#
loop_
_entity_poly.entity_id
_entity_poly.type
_entity_poly.pdbx_seq_one_letter_code
_entity_poly.pdbx_strand_id
1 'polypeptide(L)'
;MTSHPDFICIGAQKAATSWLYNALRWTPGVFLPALKELHYFSQVHCEDAARYAPKQRRRRIDQFREFHLGKIHKNKYQKMVLRQLEHIDTETVDDDWYRGIFDFANPDDICGEICPSYMPMNMRGIRPL
;
A
#
# COMPACT_ATOMS: atom_id res chain seq x y z
N MET A 1 12.83 -2.51 15.26
CA MET A 1 12.31 -1.14 15.12
C MET A 1 10.90 -1.29 14.58
N THR A 2 9.92 -0.51 15.07
CA THR A 2 8.55 -0.58 14.56
C THR A 2 8.48 0.21 13.25
N SER A 3 8.32 -0.47 12.13
CA SER A 3 8.28 0.15 10.80
C SER A 3 6.91 0.78 10.53
N HIS A 4 6.91 2.05 10.14
CA HIS A 4 5.71 2.86 9.94
C HIS A 4 5.92 3.79 8.74
N PRO A 5 4.85 4.32 8.11
CA PRO A 5 5.01 5.34 7.10
C PRO A 5 5.43 6.68 7.74
N ASP A 6 6.36 7.37 7.10
CA ASP A 6 6.71 8.77 7.39
C ASP A 6 5.67 9.74 6.82
N PHE A 7 4.99 9.35 5.74
CA PHE A 7 3.94 10.15 5.13
C PHE A 7 2.80 9.30 4.55
N ILE A 8 1.61 9.91 4.50
CA ILE A 8 0.42 9.34 3.85
C ILE A 8 -0.17 10.39 2.90
N CYS A 9 -0.23 10.07 1.60
CA CYS A 9 -0.95 10.86 0.60
C CYS A 9 -2.38 10.34 0.46
N ILE A 10 -3.34 11.10 0.99
CA ILE A 10 -4.75 10.71 1.04
C ILE A 10 -5.58 11.11 -0.18
N GLY A 11 -4.99 11.68 -1.24
CA GLY A 11 -5.72 12.02 -2.48
C GLY A 11 -5.67 13.48 -2.91
N ALA A 12 -6.64 13.95 -3.71
CA ALA A 12 -7.94 13.33 -4.03
C ALA A 12 -7.95 12.24 -5.12
N GLN A 13 -9.06 11.51 -5.25
CA GLN A 13 -9.32 10.69 -6.45
C GLN A 13 -9.29 11.59 -7.70
N LYS A 14 -8.77 11.05 -8.80
CA LYS A 14 -8.54 11.78 -10.07
C LYS A 14 -7.58 12.98 -9.98
N ALA A 15 -6.90 13.20 -8.86
CA ALA A 15 -5.86 14.23 -8.70
C ALA A 15 -4.45 13.68 -8.98
N ALA A 16 -4.28 12.92 -10.07
CA ALA A 16 -2.98 12.40 -10.54
C ALA A 16 -2.15 11.57 -9.54
N THR A 17 -2.74 11.05 -8.45
CA THR A 17 -2.01 10.24 -7.45
C THR A 17 -1.38 8.96 -8.01
N SER A 18 -1.82 8.46 -9.16
CA SER A 18 -1.17 7.33 -9.85
C SER A 18 0.14 7.75 -10.52
N TRP A 19 0.18 8.96 -11.09
CA TRP A 19 1.43 9.53 -11.59
C TRP A 19 2.40 9.79 -10.44
N LEU A 20 1.91 10.40 -9.35
CA LEU A 20 2.73 10.67 -8.15
C LEU A 20 3.32 9.38 -7.57
N TYR A 21 2.50 8.34 -7.42
CA TYR A 21 2.96 7.01 -6.99
C TYR A 21 4.10 6.47 -7.87
N ASN A 22 3.95 6.56 -9.19
CA ASN A 22 4.97 6.09 -10.12
C ASN A 22 6.25 6.93 -10.03
N ALA A 23 6.14 8.26 -9.93
CA ALA A 23 7.30 9.14 -9.81
C ALA A 23 8.09 8.86 -8.52
N LEU A 24 7.41 8.78 -7.38
CA LEU A 24 8.03 8.53 -6.07
C LEU A 24 8.64 7.13 -5.98
N ARG A 25 7.99 6.10 -6.51
CA ARG A 25 8.50 4.71 -6.48
C ARG A 25 9.85 4.54 -7.17
N TRP A 26 10.20 5.40 -8.12
CA TRP A 26 11.50 5.37 -8.80
C TRP A 26 12.53 6.33 -8.22
N THR A 27 12.17 7.07 -7.17
CA THR A 27 13.06 8.01 -6.50
C THR A 27 13.96 7.25 -5.52
N PRO A 28 15.30 7.39 -5.61
CA PRO A 28 16.22 6.78 -4.64
C PRO A 28 15.93 7.26 -3.21
N GLY A 29 15.97 6.34 -2.23
CA GLY A 29 15.70 6.67 -0.83
C GLY A 29 14.21 6.79 -0.48
N VAL A 30 13.29 6.44 -1.38
CA VAL A 30 11.85 6.43 -1.12
C VAL A 30 11.30 5.02 -1.26
N PHE A 31 10.62 4.55 -0.22
CA PHE A 31 9.89 3.29 -0.24
C PHE A 31 8.39 3.52 -0.35
N LEU A 32 7.77 2.88 -1.35
CA LEU A 32 6.32 2.75 -1.46
C LEU A 32 5.94 1.26 -1.61
N PRO A 33 4.85 0.82 -0.95
CA PRO A 33 4.31 -0.53 -1.11
C PRO A 33 4.07 -0.86 -2.58
N ALA A 34 4.27 -2.12 -2.96
CA ALA A 34 4.08 -2.58 -4.34
C ALA A 34 2.65 -2.44 -4.86
N LEU A 35 1.69 -2.44 -3.94
CA LEU A 35 0.30 -2.16 -4.23
C LEU A 35 -0.06 -0.76 -3.73
N LYS A 36 -0.40 0.14 -4.66
CA LYS A 36 -1.03 1.42 -4.34
C LYS A 36 -2.44 1.18 -3.79
N GLU A 37 -2.85 2.00 -2.82
CA GLU A 37 -4.14 1.93 -2.12
C GLU A 37 -4.30 0.65 -1.29
N LEU A 38 -3.64 0.60 -0.12
CA LEU A 38 -3.73 -0.55 0.78
C LEU A 38 -5.10 -0.66 1.46
N HIS A 39 -5.82 0.45 1.58
CA HIS A 39 -7.15 0.52 2.20
C HIS A 39 -7.16 0.06 3.66
N TYR A 40 -6.03 0.13 4.37
CA TYR A 40 -5.89 -0.25 5.77
C TYR A 40 -6.81 0.58 6.67
N PHE A 41 -6.59 1.90 6.74
CA PHE A 41 -7.36 2.76 7.65
C PHE A 41 -8.85 2.76 7.33
N SER A 42 -9.20 2.73 6.03
CA SER A 42 -10.60 2.60 5.63
C SER A 42 -11.20 1.27 6.10
N GLN A 43 -10.49 0.15 5.98
CA GLN A 43 -10.99 -1.15 6.41
C GLN A 43 -11.13 -1.25 7.94
N VAL A 44 -10.22 -0.64 8.71
CA VAL A 44 -10.24 -0.71 10.18
C VAL A 44 -11.23 0.29 10.80
N HIS A 45 -11.49 1.42 10.15
CA HIS A 45 -12.29 2.51 10.74
C HIS A 45 -13.64 2.78 10.04
N CYS A 46 -13.92 2.14 8.91
CA CYS A 46 -15.17 2.32 8.16
C CYS A 46 -15.81 0.97 7.78
N GLU A 47 -17.00 0.70 8.33
CA GLU A 47 -17.73 -0.56 8.11
C GLU A 47 -18.02 -0.86 6.63
N ASP A 48 -18.40 0.16 5.86
CA ASP A 48 -18.66 -0.01 4.43
C ASP A 48 -17.37 -0.38 3.68
N ALA A 49 -16.24 0.20 4.08
CA ALA A 49 -14.94 -0.09 3.50
C ALA A 49 -14.37 -1.45 3.90
N ALA A 50 -14.68 -1.94 5.10
CA ALA A 50 -14.31 -3.28 5.52
C ALA A 50 -14.83 -4.36 4.55
N ARG A 51 -16.00 -4.13 3.93
CA ARG A 51 -16.60 -5.08 2.98
C ARG A 51 -15.94 -5.10 1.61
N TYR A 52 -15.41 -3.98 1.13
CA TYR A 52 -14.87 -3.88 -0.23
C TYR A 52 -13.34 -3.88 -0.30
N ALA A 53 -12.64 -3.42 0.74
CA ALA A 53 -11.19 -3.26 0.72
C ALA A 53 -10.41 -4.55 0.42
N PRO A 54 -10.72 -5.71 1.03
CA PRO A 54 -10.05 -6.97 0.70
C PRO A 54 -10.25 -7.37 -0.77
N LYS A 55 -11.49 -7.26 -1.27
CA LYS A 55 -11.81 -7.57 -2.67
C LYS A 55 -11.06 -6.66 -3.65
N GLN A 56 -10.93 -5.37 -3.32
CA GLN A 56 -10.18 -4.42 -4.16
C GLN A 56 -8.69 -4.73 -4.18
N ARG A 57 -8.07 -5.01 -3.03
CA ARG A 57 -6.66 -5.44 -2.97
C ARG A 57 -6.44 -6.70 -3.80
N ARG A 58 -7.26 -7.73 -3.56
CA ARG A 58 -7.18 -9.01 -4.27
C ARG A 58 -7.28 -8.84 -5.78
N ARG A 59 -8.27 -8.08 -6.25
CA ARG A 59 -8.44 -7.79 -7.68
C ARG A 59 -7.19 -7.14 -8.29
N ARG A 60 -6.58 -6.17 -7.60
CA ARG A 60 -5.37 -5.50 -8.11
C ARG A 60 -4.14 -6.41 -8.09
N ILE A 61 -4.02 -7.28 -7.09
CA ILE A 61 -2.97 -8.30 -7.04
C ILE A 61 -3.14 -9.27 -8.22
N ASP A 62 -4.36 -9.74 -8.48
CA ASP A 62 -4.63 -10.65 -9.59
C ASP A 62 -4.35 -9.99 -10.96
N GLN A 63 -4.72 -8.71 -11.13
CA GLN A 63 -4.36 -7.93 -12.33
C GLN A 63 -2.84 -7.79 -12.49
N PHE A 64 -2.11 -7.53 -11.40
CA PHE A 64 -0.65 -7.49 -11.44
C PHE A 64 -0.07 -8.84 -11.86
N ARG A 65 -0.56 -9.92 -11.26
CA ARG A 65 -0.15 -11.30 -11.54
C ARG A 65 -0.36 -11.64 -13.02
N GLU A 66 -1.55 -11.38 -13.56
CA GLU A 66 -1.89 -11.63 -14.96
C GLU A 66 -0.98 -10.85 -15.93
N PHE A 67 -0.74 -9.57 -15.66
CA PHE A 67 0.05 -8.73 -16.56
C PHE A 67 1.56 -9.05 -16.51
N HIS A 68 2.08 -9.43 -15.34
CA HIS A 68 3.52 -9.52 -15.10
C HIS A 68 4.07 -10.94 -15.01
N LEU A 69 3.36 -11.94 -14.43
CA LEU A 69 3.94 -13.26 -14.08
C LEU A 69 4.60 -13.99 -15.26
N GLY A 70 4.02 -13.93 -16.46
CA GLY A 70 4.58 -14.56 -17.66
C GLY A 70 5.81 -13.84 -18.25
N LYS A 71 6.16 -12.65 -17.73
CA LYS A 71 7.21 -11.76 -18.27
C LYS A 71 8.31 -11.46 -17.24
N ILE A 72 8.28 -12.10 -16.07
CA ILE A 72 9.20 -11.83 -14.95
C ILE A 72 10.57 -12.46 -15.21
N HIS A 73 11.54 -11.61 -15.52
CA HIS A 73 12.96 -11.96 -15.58
C HIS A 73 13.57 -11.89 -14.18
N LYS A 74 13.20 -12.84 -13.28
CA LYS A 74 13.45 -12.96 -11.82
C LYS A 74 14.60 -12.11 -11.20
N ASN A 75 14.55 -10.79 -11.31
CA ASN A 75 15.55 -9.90 -10.72
C ASN A 75 15.20 -9.57 -9.27
N LYS A 76 16.16 -9.00 -8.51
CA LYS A 76 16.00 -8.72 -7.08
C LYS A 76 14.75 -7.88 -6.80
N TYR A 77 14.49 -6.86 -7.61
CA TYR A 77 13.34 -5.97 -7.47
C TYR A 77 12.01 -6.71 -7.68
N GLN A 78 11.91 -7.53 -8.73
CA GLN A 78 10.70 -8.32 -9.00
C GLN A 78 10.42 -9.33 -7.88
N LYS A 79 11.45 -9.99 -7.33
CA LYS A 79 11.30 -10.87 -6.16
C LYS A 79 10.81 -10.10 -4.93
N MET A 80 11.32 -8.91 -4.70
CA MET A 80 10.85 -8.04 -3.62
C MET A 80 9.38 -7.66 -3.80
N VAL A 81 8.98 -7.26 -5.01
CA VAL A 81 7.58 -6.96 -5.33
C VAL A 81 6.67 -8.17 -5.07
N LEU A 82 7.06 -9.37 -5.51
CA LEU A 82 6.27 -10.58 -5.26
C LEU A 82 6.09 -10.88 -3.77
N ARG A 83 7.15 -10.76 -2.97
CA ARG A 83 7.06 -10.94 -1.50
C ARG A 83 6.14 -9.91 -0.83
N GLN A 84 6.18 -8.66 -1.29
CA GLN A 84 5.22 -7.65 -0.81
C GLN A 84 3.79 -8.01 -1.18
N LEU A 85 3.53 -8.47 -2.41
CA LEU A 85 2.19 -8.88 -2.82
C LEU A 85 1.71 -10.10 -2.02
N GLU A 86 2.58 -11.06 -1.72
CA GLU A 86 2.27 -12.20 -0.83
C GLU A 86 1.88 -11.73 0.58
N HIS A 87 2.62 -10.76 1.15
CA HIS A 87 2.29 -10.15 2.45
C HIS A 87 0.96 -9.38 2.43
N ILE A 88 0.64 -8.70 1.33
CA ILE A 88 -0.58 -7.89 1.19
C ILE A 88 -1.82 -8.77 0.93
N ASP A 89 -1.64 -9.95 0.33
CA ASP A 89 -2.69 -10.91 -0.06
C ASP A 89 -3.12 -11.80 1.11
N THR A 90 -3.56 -11.18 2.22
CA THR A 90 -4.04 -11.87 3.43
C THR A 90 -5.52 -11.63 3.68
N GLU A 91 -6.16 -12.55 4.42
CA GLU A 91 -7.54 -12.39 4.88
C GLU A 91 -7.65 -11.44 6.07
N THR A 92 -6.71 -11.54 7.01
CA THR A 92 -6.66 -10.71 8.22
C THR A 92 -5.75 -9.51 8.01
N VAL A 93 -6.23 -8.35 8.45
CA VAL A 93 -5.53 -7.07 8.40
C VAL A 93 -5.62 -6.43 9.79
N ASP A 94 -4.47 -6.20 10.40
CA ASP A 94 -4.29 -5.55 11.69
C ASP A 94 -3.08 -4.60 11.63
N ASP A 95 -2.72 -4.02 12.78
CA ASP A 95 -1.62 -3.06 12.86
C ASP A 95 -0.27 -3.69 12.50
N ASP A 96 -0.05 -4.96 12.83
CA ASP A 96 1.21 -5.65 12.56
C ASP A 96 1.33 -6.03 11.09
N TRP A 97 0.22 -6.43 10.46
CA TRP A 97 0.13 -6.54 9.01
C TRP A 97 0.50 -5.21 8.34
N TYR A 98 -0.03 -4.09 8.83
CA TYR A 98 0.25 -2.78 8.24
C TYR A 98 1.71 -2.36 8.41
N ARG A 99 2.27 -2.53 9.61
CA ARG A 99 3.69 -2.27 9.90
C ARG A 99 4.61 -3.13 9.03
N GLY A 100 4.29 -4.42 8.87
CA GLY A 100 5.08 -5.38 8.10
C GLY A 100 5.26 -5.03 6.62
N ILE A 101 4.40 -4.16 6.07
CA ILE A 101 4.56 -3.63 4.71
C ILE A 101 5.82 -2.77 4.60
N PHE A 102 6.18 -2.05 5.65
CA PHE A 102 7.33 -1.15 5.69
C PHE A 102 8.64 -1.84 6.08
N ASP A 103 8.58 -3.08 6.56
CA ASP A 103 9.79 -3.91 6.81
C ASP A 103 10.54 -4.27 5.51
N PHE A 104 9.93 -4.03 4.34
CA PHE A 104 10.58 -4.21 3.04
C PHE A 104 11.45 -3.01 2.61
N ALA A 105 11.41 -1.90 3.34
CA ALA A 105 12.23 -0.71 3.09
C ALA A 105 13.68 -0.92 3.56
N ASN A 106 14.61 -0.14 3.02
CA ASN A 106 15.95 -0.04 3.62
C ASN A 106 15.88 0.86 4.86
N PRO A 107 16.83 0.73 5.81
CA PRO A 107 16.79 1.48 7.07
C PRO A 107 16.68 3.01 6.95
N ASP A 108 17.22 3.59 5.87
CA ASP A 108 17.24 5.05 5.65
C ASP A 108 16.19 5.52 4.62
N ASP A 109 15.33 4.63 4.12
CA ASP A 109 14.31 5.01 3.14
C ASP A 109 13.18 5.79 3.82
N ILE A 110 12.74 6.87 3.18
CA ILE A 110 11.50 7.55 3.53
C ILE A 110 10.33 6.68 3.08
N CYS A 111 9.55 6.20 4.05
CA CYS A 111 8.44 5.28 3.84
C CYS A 111 7.13 6.03 3.63
N GLY A 112 6.38 5.68 2.59
CA GLY A 112 5.11 6.34 2.30
C GLY A 112 3.97 5.39 1.94
N GLU A 113 2.75 5.88 2.13
CA GLU A 113 1.55 5.28 1.55
C GLU A 113 0.80 6.30 0.69
N ILE A 114 0.19 5.83 -0.41
CA ILE A 114 -0.73 6.63 -1.21
C ILE A 114 -2.06 5.88 -1.33
N CYS A 115 -3.10 6.42 -0.69
CA CYS A 115 -4.46 5.90 -0.77
C CYS A 115 -5.48 7.05 -0.84
N PRO A 116 -5.85 7.49 -2.07
CA PRO A 116 -6.84 8.54 -2.29
C PRO A 116 -8.21 8.28 -1.67
N SER A 117 -8.50 7.02 -1.38
CA SER A 117 -9.76 6.57 -0.80
C SER A 117 -9.86 6.85 0.71
N TYR A 118 -8.80 7.38 1.33
CA TYR A 118 -8.85 7.90 2.70
C TYR A 118 -9.44 9.31 2.78
N MET A 119 -9.43 10.11 1.70
CA MET A 119 -9.99 11.47 1.70
C MET A 119 -11.42 11.60 2.28
N PRO A 120 -12.40 10.73 1.95
CA PRO A 120 -13.76 10.83 2.50
C PRO A 120 -13.90 10.25 3.91
N MET A 121 -12.83 9.76 4.54
CA MET A 121 -12.93 9.21 5.89
C MET A 121 -13.32 10.32 6.88
N ASN A 122 -14.20 9.99 7.81
CA ASN A 122 -14.51 10.87 8.93
C ASN A 122 -13.35 10.86 9.95
N MET A 123 -13.46 11.66 11.00
CA MET A 123 -12.44 11.75 12.05
C MET A 123 -12.30 10.46 12.90
N ARG A 124 -13.09 9.40 12.64
CA ARG A 124 -12.93 8.12 13.36
C ARG A 124 -11.58 7.50 12.99
N GLY A 125 -10.78 7.20 14.01
CA GLY A 125 -9.41 6.68 13.84
C GLY A 125 -8.32 7.75 13.92
N ILE A 126 -8.67 9.04 13.88
CA ILE A 126 -7.72 10.13 14.13
C ILE A 126 -7.68 10.40 15.64
N ARG A 127 -6.51 10.21 16.25
CA ARG A 127 -6.29 10.59 17.65
C ARG A 127 -5.65 11.98 17.71
N PRO A 128 -6.18 12.93 18.49
CA PRO A 128 -5.49 14.18 18.75
C PRO A 128 -4.16 13.91 19.46
N LEU A 129 -3.16 14.74 19.16
CA LEU A 129 -1.83 14.73 19.79
C LEU A 129 -1.90 15.15 21.25
#